data_AF-A7N4E9-F1
#
_entry.id   AF-A7N4E9-F1
#
_cell.length_a   1.000
_cell.length_b   1.000
_cell.length_c   1.000
_cell.angle_alpha   90.00
_cell.angle_beta   90.00
_cell.angle_gamma   90.00
#
_symmetry.space_group_name_H-M   'P 1'
#
loop_
_entity.id
_entity.type
_entity.pdbx_description
1 polymer ?
#
loop_
_entity_poly.entity_id
_entity_poly.type
_entity_poly.pdbx_seq_one_letter_code
_entity_poly.pdbx_strand_id
1 'polypeptide(L)'
;MSPEECKTADWYNVGYQNGLNGNAPSIINSYTEDCNEAGVTPNRAQWKEGFDKGTIIYCSPDNSYTVGSEGREYYGVCSNKQFLENYQLGRQEYQRQQRIQQIDTEISVIDNQLDSNPDKENAKRLKEKRKRLADERSQLLTPTINFNLNF
;
A
#
# COMPACT_ATOMS: atom_id res chain seq x y z
N MET A 1 11.90 -6.77 -16.46
CA MET A 1 12.98 -7.78 -16.45
C MET A 1 13.81 -7.52 -17.68
N SER A 2 15.14 -7.65 -17.62
CA SER A 2 16.00 -7.40 -18.76
C SER A 2 16.12 -8.63 -19.68
N PRO A 3 16.44 -8.45 -20.97
CA PRO A 3 16.70 -9.55 -21.90
C PRO A 3 17.74 -10.56 -21.42
N GLU A 4 18.79 -10.12 -20.70
CA GLU A 4 19.83 -11.00 -20.17
C GLU A 4 19.34 -11.82 -18.95
N GLU A 5 18.53 -11.21 -18.08
CA GLU A 5 17.89 -11.93 -16.97
C GLU A 5 16.98 -13.05 -17.49
N CYS A 6 16.25 -12.81 -18.59
CA CYS A 6 15.39 -13.81 -19.22
C CYS A 6 16.14 -15.09 -19.61
N LYS A 7 17.35 -14.98 -20.16
CA LYS A 7 18.13 -16.13 -20.67
C LYS A 7 18.56 -17.10 -19.57
N THR A 8 18.67 -16.61 -18.34
CA THR A 8 19.15 -17.38 -17.19
C THR A 8 18.09 -17.53 -16.09
N ALA A 9 16.87 -17.05 -16.35
CA ALA A 9 15.79 -17.03 -15.37
C ALA A 9 15.37 -18.45 -14.96
N ASP A 10 15.46 -18.72 -13.66
CA ASP A 10 14.70 -19.79 -13.03
C ASP A 10 13.27 -19.28 -12.81
N TRP A 11 12.36 -19.68 -13.70
CA TRP A 11 10.98 -19.23 -13.68
C TRP A 11 10.24 -19.62 -12.39
N TYR A 12 10.58 -20.74 -11.77
CA TYR A 12 10.01 -21.11 -10.48
C TYR A 12 10.43 -20.10 -9.42
N ASN A 13 11.72 -19.80 -9.32
CA ASN A 13 12.21 -18.84 -8.33
C ASN A 13 11.69 -17.42 -8.59
N VAL A 14 11.60 -16.99 -9.85
CA VAL A 14 10.97 -15.70 -10.22
C VAL A 14 9.52 -15.65 -9.72
N GLY A 15 8.75 -16.72 -9.96
CA GLY A 15 7.40 -16.85 -9.46
C GLY A 15 7.35 -16.79 -7.94
N TYR A 16 8.19 -17.56 -7.26
CA TYR A 16 8.27 -17.60 -5.80
C TYR A 16 8.54 -16.21 -5.20
N GLN A 17 9.49 -15.45 -5.75
CA GLN A 17 9.75 -14.09 -5.29
C GLN A 17 8.58 -13.15 -5.56
N ASN A 18 7.89 -13.26 -6.70
CA ASN A 18 6.70 -12.45 -6.97
C ASN A 18 5.56 -12.77 -6.00
N GLY A 19 5.32 -14.05 -5.71
CA GLY A 19 4.31 -14.48 -4.75
C GLY A 19 4.65 -14.03 -3.33
N LEU A 20 5.91 -14.15 -2.91
CA LEU A 20 6.41 -13.72 -1.60
C LEU A 20 6.21 -12.21 -1.37
N ASN A 21 6.31 -11.42 -2.43
CA ASN A 21 6.11 -9.97 -2.39
C ASN A 21 4.65 -9.54 -2.62
N GLY A 22 3.74 -10.48 -2.91
CA GLY A 22 2.34 -10.20 -3.18
C GLY A 22 2.09 -9.44 -4.48
N ASN A 23 2.97 -9.58 -5.48
CA ASN A 23 2.81 -8.92 -6.76
C ASN A 23 1.52 -9.35 -7.48
N ALA A 24 1.04 -8.49 -8.38
CA ALA A 24 -0.07 -8.83 -9.26
C ALA A 24 0.27 -10.07 -10.09
N PRO A 25 -0.61 -11.09 -10.17
CA PRO A 25 -0.36 -12.27 -11.00
C PRO A 25 -0.14 -11.94 -12.48
N SER A 26 -0.66 -10.79 -12.95
CA SER A 26 -0.48 -10.31 -14.32
C SER A 26 0.96 -9.91 -14.66
N ILE A 27 1.87 -9.78 -13.69
CA ILE A 27 3.28 -9.41 -13.92
C ILE A 27 4.01 -10.38 -14.88
N ILE A 28 3.59 -11.64 -14.94
CA ILE A 28 4.13 -12.63 -15.91
C ILE A 28 3.89 -12.22 -17.38
N ASN A 29 2.89 -11.37 -17.64
CA ASN A 29 2.64 -10.85 -18.98
C ASN A 29 3.69 -9.82 -19.38
N SER A 30 4.14 -8.94 -18.46
CA SER A 30 5.23 -8.01 -18.76
C SER A 30 6.53 -8.77 -19.01
N TYR A 31 6.79 -9.86 -18.28
CA TYR A 31 7.92 -10.74 -18.57
C TYR A 31 7.84 -11.40 -19.94
N THR A 32 6.63 -11.69 -20.42
CA THR A 32 6.46 -12.23 -21.77
C THR A 32 6.85 -11.19 -22.82
N GLU A 33 6.47 -9.93 -22.62
CA GLU A 33 6.84 -8.82 -23.50
C GLU A 33 8.36 -8.58 -23.48
N ASP A 34 8.93 -8.42 -22.28
CA ASP A 34 10.36 -8.16 -22.07
C ASP A 34 11.26 -9.27 -22.65
N CYS A 35 10.91 -10.54 -22.41
CA CYS A 35 11.75 -11.67 -22.81
C CYS A 35 11.63 -12.05 -24.28
N ASN A 36 10.57 -11.63 -24.97
CA ASN A 36 10.43 -11.84 -26.41
C ASN A 36 11.57 -11.16 -27.18
N GLU A 37 12.08 -10.02 -26.71
CA GLU A 37 13.25 -9.34 -27.29
C GLU A 37 14.51 -10.22 -27.25
N ALA A 38 14.62 -11.09 -26.24
CA ALA A 38 15.70 -12.07 -26.09
C ALA A 38 15.42 -13.41 -26.81
N GLY A 39 14.27 -13.57 -27.46
CA GLY A 39 13.81 -14.85 -28.00
C GLY A 39 13.50 -15.90 -26.92
N VAL A 40 13.23 -15.46 -25.68
CA VAL A 40 12.94 -16.33 -24.54
C VAL A 40 11.45 -16.28 -24.21
N THR A 41 10.82 -17.45 -24.15
CA THR A 41 9.42 -17.57 -23.69
C THR A 41 9.39 -17.96 -22.22
N PRO A 42 8.74 -17.18 -21.33
CA PRO A 42 8.60 -17.54 -19.92
C PRO A 42 7.91 -18.88 -19.70
N ASN A 43 8.45 -19.72 -18.80
CA ASN A 43 7.75 -20.93 -18.35
C ASN A 43 6.67 -20.56 -17.33
N ARG A 44 5.47 -20.29 -17.84
CA ARG A 44 4.31 -19.89 -17.02
C ARG A 44 3.91 -20.93 -15.98
N ALA A 45 4.09 -22.22 -16.25
CA ALA A 45 3.74 -23.28 -15.31
C ALA A 45 4.66 -23.28 -14.09
N GLN A 46 5.98 -23.22 -14.32
CA GLN A 46 6.97 -23.11 -13.24
C GLN A 46 6.80 -21.82 -12.45
N TRP A 47 6.59 -20.70 -13.14
CA TRP A 47 6.31 -19.42 -12.50
C TRP A 47 5.05 -19.48 -11.64
N LYS A 48 3.96 -20.06 -12.13
CA LYS A 48 2.71 -20.22 -11.37
C LYS A 48 2.92 -21.07 -10.11
N GLU A 49 3.66 -22.17 -10.22
CA GLU A 49 3.95 -23.04 -9.10
C GLU A 49 4.74 -22.31 -8.01
N GLY A 50 5.81 -21.61 -8.40
CA GLY A 50 6.59 -20.78 -7.48
C GLY A 50 5.73 -19.67 -6.86
N PHE A 51 4.96 -18.96 -7.68
CA PHE A 51 4.08 -17.88 -7.25
C PHE A 51 3.09 -18.33 -6.18
N ASP A 52 2.44 -19.47 -6.38
CA ASP A 52 1.50 -20.02 -5.41
C ASP A 52 2.22 -20.37 -4.09
N LYS A 53 3.44 -20.90 -4.15
CA LYS A 53 4.26 -21.21 -2.96
C LYS A 53 4.70 -19.95 -2.20
N GLY A 54 5.16 -18.92 -2.90
CA GLY A 54 5.53 -17.64 -2.28
C GLY A 54 4.32 -16.93 -1.66
N THR A 55 3.17 -17.01 -2.33
CA THR A 55 1.93 -16.38 -1.88
C THR A 55 1.45 -16.93 -0.53
N ILE A 56 1.69 -18.21 -0.23
CA ILE A 56 1.37 -18.79 1.10
C ILE A 56 2.06 -18.01 2.23
N ILE A 57 3.32 -17.60 2.01
CA ILE A 57 4.10 -16.85 3.01
C ILE A 57 3.61 -15.41 3.08
N TYR A 58 3.38 -14.77 1.93
CA TYR A 58 2.80 -13.43 1.88
C TYR A 58 1.46 -13.36 2.62
N CYS A 59 0.62 -14.38 2.46
CA CYS A 59 -0.70 -14.49 3.08
C CYS A 59 -0.68 -14.96 4.55
N SER A 60 0.49 -15.01 5.19
CA SER A 60 0.60 -15.31 6.61
C SER A 60 -0.12 -14.24 7.47
N PRO A 61 -0.86 -14.63 8.53
CA PRO A 61 -1.47 -13.67 9.46
C PRO A 61 -0.48 -12.66 10.03
N ASP A 62 0.77 -13.04 10.29
CA ASP A 62 1.79 -12.15 10.86
C ASP A 62 2.17 -11.01 9.90
N ASN A 63 1.99 -11.21 8.59
CA ASN A 63 2.32 -10.23 7.55
C ASN A 63 1.14 -9.30 7.21
N SER A 64 -0.09 -9.77 7.45
CA SER A 64 -1.33 -9.12 6.99
C SER A 64 -1.49 -7.65 7.42
N TYR A 65 -1.31 -7.35 8.71
CA TYR A 65 -1.38 -5.98 9.21
C TYR A 65 -0.30 -5.10 8.61
N THR A 66 0.95 -5.58 8.58
CA THR A 66 2.11 -4.86 8.05
C THR A 66 1.89 -4.45 6.60
N VAL A 67 1.44 -5.38 5.75
CA VAL A 67 1.10 -5.10 4.34
C VAL A 67 0.06 -3.99 4.24
N GLY A 68 -0.97 -4.02 5.09
CA GLY A 68 -1.99 -2.98 5.14
C GLY A 68 -1.43 -1.63 5.59
N SER A 69 -0.65 -1.60 6.67
CA SER A 69 -0.11 -0.37 7.28
C SER A 69 0.95 0.32 6.42
N GLU A 70 1.66 -0.45 5.59
CA GLU A 70 2.59 0.10 4.60
C GLU A 70 1.87 0.67 3.37
N GLY A 71 0.56 0.49 3.25
CA GLY A 71 -0.21 1.01 2.12
C GLY A 71 0.07 0.29 0.80
N ARG A 72 0.63 -0.92 0.84
CA ARG A 72 0.85 -1.74 -0.36
C ARG A 72 -0.47 -2.01 -1.07
N GLU A 73 -0.45 -1.98 -2.39
CA GLU A 73 -1.59 -2.41 -3.20
C GLU A 73 -1.79 -3.92 -3.02
N TYR A 74 -3.04 -4.34 -2.95
CA TYR A 74 -3.42 -5.73 -2.74
C TYR A 74 -4.20 -6.26 -3.93
N TYR A 75 -3.65 -7.28 -4.59
CA TYR A 75 -4.19 -7.84 -5.83
C TYR A 75 -5.09 -9.07 -5.62
N GLY A 76 -5.65 -9.25 -4.43
CA GLY A 76 -6.59 -10.34 -4.16
C GLY A 76 -5.96 -11.74 -4.12
N VAL A 77 -4.65 -11.84 -3.87
CA VAL A 77 -3.91 -13.11 -3.92
C VAL A 77 -4.13 -14.01 -2.69
N CYS A 78 -4.69 -13.48 -1.60
CA CYS A 78 -5.01 -14.22 -0.38
C CYS A 78 -6.50 -14.50 -0.24
N SER A 79 -6.84 -15.78 -0.02
CA SER A 79 -8.22 -16.23 0.28
C SER A 79 -8.51 -16.34 1.78
N ASN A 80 -7.49 -16.15 2.64
CA ASN A 80 -7.62 -16.27 4.10
C ASN A 80 -8.38 -15.06 4.69
N LYS A 81 -9.51 -15.31 5.35
CA LYS A 81 -10.33 -14.28 5.98
C LYS A 81 -9.59 -13.49 7.07
N GLN A 82 -8.82 -14.16 7.93
CA GLN A 82 -8.03 -13.51 8.98
C GLN A 82 -6.98 -12.56 8.40
N PHE A 83 -6.34 -12.97 7.29
CA PHE A 83 -5.42 -12.10 6.57
C PHE A 83 -6.12 -10.83 6.07
N LEU A 84 -7.29 -10.99 5.44
CA LEU A 84 -8.05 -9.86 4.90
C LEU A 84 -8.50 -8.88 5.98
N GLU A 85 -8.97 -9.38 7.13
CA GLU A 85 -9.39 -8.55 8.26
C GLU A 85 -8.22 -7.73 8.82
N ASN A 86 -7.08 -8.38 9.08
CA ASN A 86 -5.89 -7.69 9.60
C ASN A 86 -5.28 -6.72 8.57
N TYR A 87 -5.28 -7.08 7.29
CA TYR A 87 -4.90 -6.18 6.20
C TYR A 87 -5.78 -4.92 6.18
N GLN A 88 -7.10 -5.07 6.35
CA GLN A 88 -8.00 -3.92 6.43
C GLN A 88 -7.71 -3.02 7.63
N LEU A 89 -7.40 -3.59 8.81
CA LEU A 89 -6.96 -2.82 9.97
C LEU A 89 -5.68 -2.03 9.68
N GLY A 90 -4.68 -2.66 9.06
CA GLY A 90 -3.47 -1.98 8.61
C GLY A 90 -3.78 -0.88 7.60
N ARG A 91 -4.65 -1.12 6.61
CA ARG A 91 -5.04 -0.11 5.61
C ARG A 91 -5.76 1.08 6.21
N GLN A 92 -6.59 0.87 7.22
CA GLN A 92 -7.22 1.96 7.97
C GLN A 92 -6.16 2.81 8.66
N GLU A 93 -5.13 2.18 9.25
CA GLU A 93 -4.00 2.92 9.83
C GLU A 93 -3.25 3.73 8.78
N TYR A 94 -2.91 3.12 7.64
CA TYR A 94 -2.27 3.82 6.53
C TYR A 94 -3.10 5.04 6.07
N GLN A 95 -4.40 4.88 5.86
CA GLN A 95 -5.31 5.96 5.46
C GLN A 95 -5.36 7.09 6.49
N ARG A 96 -5.37 6.74 7.78
CA ARG A 96 -5.30 7.69 8.90
C ARG A 96 -4.03 8.53 8.83
N GLN A 97 -2.87 7.88 8.66
CA GLN A 97 -1.57 8.55 8.55
C GLN A 97 -1.48 9.43 7.31
N GLN A 98 -1.98 8.97 6.16
CA GLN A 98 -2.06 9.77 4.93
C GLN A 98 -2.92 11.03 5.14
N ARG A 99 -4.07 10.91 5.82
CA ARG A 99 -4.92 12.07 6.11
C ARG A 99 -4.23 13.06 7.05
N ILE A 100 -3.52 12.60 8.07
CA ILE A 100 -2.72 13.47 8.95
C ILE A 100 -1.68 14.26 8.14
N GLN A 101 -0.93 13.59 7.27
CA GLN A 101 0.08 14.25 6.42
C GLN A 101 -0.53 15.29 5.47
N GLN A 102 -1.70 14.99 4.90
CA GLN A 102 -2.46 15.94 4.08
C GLN A 102 -2.90 17.16 4.90
N ILE A 103 -3.46 16.93 6.09
CA ILE A 103 -3.85 18.02 6.99
C ILE A 103 -2.66 18.91 7.35
N ASP A 104 -1.51 18.33 7.67
CA ASP A 104 -0.30 19.08 8.00
C ASP A 104 0.16 19.97 6.85
N THR A 105 0.06 19.45 5.61
CA THR A 105 0.33 20.22 4.40
C THR A 105 -0.69 21.35 4.21
N GLU A 106 -1.98 21.06 4.38
CA GLU A 106 -3.05 22.07 4.25
C GLU A 106 -2.93 23.18 5.29
N ILE A 107 -2.59 22.85 6.54
CA ILE A 107 -2.36 23.82 7.61
C ILE A 107 -1.16 24.72 7.27
N SER A 108 -0.06 24.13 6.80
CA SER A 108 1.13 24.90 6.37
C SER A 108 0.80 25.90 5.24
N VAL A 109 -0.01 25.47 4.26
CA VAL A 109 -0.49 26.36 3.19
C VAL A 109 -1.34 27.50 3.75
N ILE A 110 -2.25 27.21 4.68
CA ILE A 110 -3.10 28.23 5.32
C ILE A 110 -2.26 29.22 6.14
N ASP A 111 -1.25 28.74 6.86
CA ASP A 111 -0.36 29.58 7.66
C ASP A 111 0.42 30.56 6.76
N ASN A 112 1.00 30.08 5.65
CA ASN A 112 1.62 30.95 4.64
C ASN A 112 0.64 31.98 4.05
N GLN A 113 -0.62 31.57 3.82
CA GLN A 113 -1.65 32.50 3.32
C GLN A 113 -2.02 33.56 4.36
N LEU A 114 -2.07 33.21 5.65
CA LEU A 114 -2.30 34.17 6.74
C LEU A 114 -1.13 35.17 6.88
N ASP A 115 0.11 34.71 6.70
CA ASP A 115 1.31 35.56 6.75
C ASP A 115 1.39 36.55 5.58
N SER A 116 0.72 36.24 4.47
CA SER A 116 0.62 37.15 3.31
C SER A 116 -0.31 38.35 3.52
N ASN A 117 -0.83 38.55 4.74
CA ASN A 117 -1.74 39.64 5.12
C ASN A 117 -2.98 39.72 4.22
N PRO A 118 -3.80 38.65 4.15
CA PRO A 118 -5.03 38.65 3.38
C PRO A 118 -6.02 39.65 3.99
N ASP A 119 -7.01 40.07 3.20
CA ASP A 119 -8.09 40.90 3.74
C ASP A 119 -8.82 40.20 4.90
N LYS A 120 -9.57 40.98 5.68
CA LYS A 120 -10.22 40.53 6.91
C LYS A 120 -11.15 39.33 6.71
N GLU A 121 -11.87 39.28 5.59
CA GLU A 121 -12.82 38.20 5.31
C GLU A 121 -12.09 36.91 4.96
N ASN A 122 -11.08 37.01 4.10
CA ASN A 122 -10.19 35.89 3.78
C ASN A 122 -9.46 35.36 5.02
N ALA A 123 -8.91 36.25 5.87
CA ALA A 123 -8.24 35.86 7.10
C ALA A 123 -9.17 35.09 8.05
N LYS A 124 -10.43 35.52 8.19
CA LYS A 124 -11.44 34.84 9.01
C LYS A 124 -11.71 33.42 8.50
N ARG A 125 -11.98 33.28 7.20
CA ARG A 125 -12.24 31.98 6.55
C ARG A 125 -11.06 31.00 6.71
N LEU A 126 -9.84 31.50 6.54
CA LEU A 126 -8.61 30.72 6.69
C LEU A 126 -8.45 30.21 8.13
N LYS A 127 -8.63 31.08 9.13
CA LYS A 127 -8.56 30.69 10.55
C LYS A 127 -9.61 29.62 10.92
N GLU A 128 -10.84 29.76 10.42
CA GLU A 128 -11.89 28.75 10.63
C GLU A 128 -11.54 27.41 9.97
N LYS A 129 -11.02 27.42 8.74
CA LYS A 129 -10.56 26.20 8.07
C LYS A 129 -9.42 25.54 8.85
N ARG A 130 -8.41 26.32 9.26
CA ARG A 130 -7.27 25.84 10.04
C ARG A 130 -7.72 25.18 11.35
N LYS A 131 -8.66 25.80 12.07
CA LYS A 131 -9.21 25.24 13.30
C LYS A 131 -9.87 23.88 13.06
N ARG A 132 -10.74 23.77 12.05
CA ARG A 132 -11.39 22.49 11.70
C ARG A 132 -10.38 21.39 11.35
N LEU A 133 -9.36 21.73 10.58
CA LEU A 133 -8.28 20.79 10.23
C LEU A 133 -7.49 20.34 11.46
N ALA A 134 -7.17 21.27 12.37
CA ALA A 134 -6.47 20.95 13.62
C ALA A 134 -7.32 20.03 14.52
N ASP A 135 -8.62 20.28 14.61
CA ASP A 135 -9.57 19.43 15.36
C ASP A 135 -9.63 18.02 14.75
N GLU A 136 -9.74 17.90 13.42
CA GLU A 136 -9.72 16.62 12.71
C GLU A 136 -8.41 15.85 12.94
N ARG A 137 -7.26 16.54 12.82
CA ARG A 137 -5.95 15.95 13.09
C ARG A 137 -5.86 15.39 14.50
N SER A 138 -6.36 16.13 15.49
CA SER A 138 -6.36 15.67 16.89
C SER A 138 -7.21 14.40 17.07
N GLN A 139 -8.35 14.31 16.38
CA GLN A 139 -9.19 13.11 16.40
C GLN A 139 -8.47 11.91 15.77
N LEU A 140 -7.77 12.11 14.66
CA LEU A 140 -7.01 11.06 13.97
C LEU A 140 -5.80 10.58 14.79
N LEU A 141 -5.18 11.42 15.62
CA LEU A 141 -4.10 11.01 16.50
C LEU A 141 -4.56 10.24 17.74
N THR A 142 -5.85 10.30 18.06
CA THR A 142 -6.39 9.60 19.23
C THR A 142 -6.63 8.14 18.84
N PRO A 143 -6.02 7.15 19.51
CA PRO A 143 -6.30 5.75 19.23
C PRO A 143 -7.77 5.46 19.53
N THR A 144 -8.53 5.02 18.54
CA THR A 144 -9.82 4.36 18.76
C THR A 144 -9.55 2.99 19.35
N ILE A 145 -9.30 2.94 20.66
CA ILE A 145 -9.13 1.68 21.39
C ILE A 145 -10.49 0.96 21.41
N ASN A 146 -10.66 -0.01 20.51
CA ASN A 146 -11.63 -1.08 20.67
C ASN A 146 -10.84 -2.36 20.96
N PHE A 147 -10.56 -2.60 22.24
CA PHE A 147 -10.11 -3.93 22.69
C PHE A 147 -11.32 -4.87 22.67
N ASN A 148 -11.56 -5.53 21.54
CA ASN A 148 -12.30 -6.79 21.56
C ASN A 148 -11.31 -7.92 21.87
N LEU A 149 -10.89 -8.00 23.13
CA LEU A 149 -10.19 -9.17 23.66
C LEU A 149 -11.24 -10.20 24.05
N ASN A 150 -11.56 -11.12 23.12
CA ASN A 150 -12.23 -12.37 23.49
C ASN A 150 -11.13 -13.34 23.93
N PHE A 151 -11.06 -13.60 25.23
CA PHE A 151 -10.31 -14.72 25.83
C PHE A 151 -11.12 -16.01 25.74
#